data_AF-A0A9X4RKG9-F1
#
_entry.id   AF-A0A9X4RKG9-F1
#
_cell.length_a   1.000
_cell.length_b   1.000
_cell.length_c   1.000
_cell.angle_alpha   90.00
_cell.angle_beta   90.00
_cell.angle_gamma   90.00
#
_symmetry.space_group_name_H-M   'P 1'
#
loop_
_entity.id
_entity.type
_entity.pdbx_description
1 polymer ?
#
loop_
_entity_poly.entity_id
_entity_poly.type
_entity_poly.pdbx_seq_one_letter_code
_entity_poly.pdbx_strand_id
1 'polypeptide(L)' 'MNHQVAVFTPFPFVVGQKIHIATGPRTGDWLVIGLSERKVQLRCPVSGREVEWDRFCYLSETREQEWPLPR' A
#
# COMPACT_ATOMS: atom_id res chain seq x y z
N MET A 1 -34.49 4.76 -10.84
CA MET A 1 -34.51 4.04 -9.55
C MET A 1 -33.07 3.95 -9.07
N ASN A 2 -32.81 4.21 -7.78
CA ASN A 2 -31.46 4.12 -7.21
C ASN A 2 -31.26 2.72 -6.63
N HIS A 3 -30.10 2.12 -6.90
CA HIS A 3 -29.72 0.80 -6.39
C HIS A 3 -28.54 0.95 -5.43
N GLN A 4 -28.49 0.08 -4.42
CA GLN A 4 -27.30 -0.04 -3.57
C GLN A 4 -26.20 -0.73 -4.38
N VAL A 5 -25.08 -0.04 -4.56
CA VAL A 5 -23.93 -0.54 -5.32
C VAL A 5 -22.67 -0.47 -4.48
N ALA A 6 -21.84 -1.50 -4.60
CA ALA A 6 -20.50 -1.50 -4.03
C ALA A 6 -19.53 -0.87 -5.04
N VAL A 7 -18.82 0.17 -4.64
CA VAL A 7 -17.85 0.87 -5.49
C VAL A 7 -16.45 0.57 -4.95
N PHE A 8 -15.60 0.02 -5.81
CA PHE A 8 -14.21 -0.31 -5.48
C PHE A 8 -13.29 0.63 -6.23
N THR A 9 -12.35 1.22 -5.51
CA THR A 9 -11.29 2.04 -6.08
C THR A 9 -9.95 1.60 -5.50
N PRO A 10 -8.85 1.69 -6.28
CA PRO A 10 -7.50 1.56 -5.75
C PRO A 10 -7.30 2.37 -4.47
N PHE A 11 -6.54 1.80 -3.53
CA PHE A 11 -6.21 2.55 -2.33
C PHE A 11 -5.50 3.86 -2.73
N PRO A 12 -5.91 5.01 -2.15
CA PRO A 12 -5.35 6.31 -2.50
C PRO A 12 -4.01 6.51 -1.79
N PHE A 13 -2.99 5.79 -2.26
CA PHE A 13 -1.62 5.97 -1.78
C PHE A 13 -1.19 7.44 -1.90
N VAL A 14 -0.29 7.85 -1.01
CA VAL A 14 0.36 9.16 -1.05
C VAL A 14 1.87 8.96 -1.04
N VAL A 15 2.60 9.70 -1.86
CA VAL A 15 4.07 9.66 -1.83
C VAL A 15 4.57 10.11 -0.45
N GLY A 16 5.51 9.36 0.12
CA GLY A 16 5.99 9.51 1.49
C GLY A 16 5.23 8.68 2.53
N GLN A 17 4.12 8.04 2.15
CA GLN A 17 3.34 7.20 3.07
C GLN A 17 4.08 5.92 3.43
N LYS A 18 4.02 5.55 4.72
CA LYS A 18 4.50 4.28 5.27
C LYS A 18 3.33 3.30 5.30
N ILE A 19 3.47 2.12 4.69
CA ILE A 19 2.37 1.15 4.54
C ILE A 19 2.82 -0.26 4.89
N HIS A 20 2.12 -0.92 5.82
CA HIS A 20 2.30 -2.34 6.09
C HIS A 20 1.40 -3.17 5.18
N ILE A 21 1.97 -4.13 4.43
CA ILE A 21 1.17 -5.14 3.73
C ILE A 21 1.13 -6.38 4.61
N ALA A 22 -0.05 -6.75 5.10
CA ALA A 22 -0.18 -7.82 6.09
C ALA A 22 -0.13 -9.25 5.51
N THR A 23 -0.52 -9.42 4.24
CA THR A 23 -0.68 -10.75 3.63
C THR A 23 -0.25 -10.79 2.16
N GLY A 24 0.06 -12.00 1.68
CA GLY A 24 0.42 -12.27 0.30
C GLY A 24 1.92 -12.16 -0.01
N PRO A 25 2.31 -12.21 -1.28
CA PRO A 25 3.72 -12.23 -1.69
C PRO A 25 4.46 -10.89 -1.48
N ARG A 26 3.74 -9.85 -1.05
CA ARG A 26 4.24 -8.49 -0.86
C ARG A 26 4.28 -8.09 0.62
N THR A 27 4.03 -9.05 1.52
CA THR A 27 3.97 -8.82 2.96
C THR A 27 5.21 -8.10 3.46
N GLY A 28 4.99 -7.21 4.42
CA GLY A 28 6.03 -6.46 5.10
C GLY A 28 5.97 -4.99 4.77
N ASP A 29 7.12 -4.34 4.99
CA ASP A 29 7.16 -2.91 5.20
C ASP A 29 7.59 -2.12 3.96
N TRP A 30 6.83 -1.07 3.60
CA TRP A 30 7.09 -0.26 2.40
C TRP A 30 6.91 1.25 2.60
N LEU A 31 7.76 2.03 1.94
CA LEU A 31 7.57 3.46 1.72
C LEU A 31 7.05 3.70 0.30
N VAL A 32 5.97 4.46 0.15
CA VAL A 32 5.49 4.91 -1.16
C VAL A 32 6.43 5.99 -1.68
N ILE A 33 7.10 5.73 -2.80
CA ILE A 33 8.08 6.65 -3.39
C ILE A 33 7.61 7.26 -4.72
N GLY A 34 6.59 6.68 -5.35
CA GLY A 34 6.04 7.18 -6.60
C GLY A 34 4.68 6.58 -6.93
N LEU A 35 3.89 7.30 -7.72
CA LEU A 35 2.55 6.89 -8.15
C LEU A 35 2.34 7.27 -9.60
N SER A 36 1.71 6.38 -10.35
CA SER A 36 1.14 6.65 -11.67
C SER A 36 -0.34 6.28 -11.69
N GLU A 37 -1.00 6.44 -12.83
CA GLU A 37 -2.40 6.06 -12.97
C GLU A 37 -2.66 4.60 -12.57
N ARG A 38 -1.74 3.70 -12.94
CA ARG A 38 -1.90 2.25 -12.73
C ARG A 38 -0.91 1.64 -11.75
N LYS A 39 0.20 2.33 -11.44
CA LYS A 39 1.28 1.75 -10.64
C LYS A 39 1.53 2.50 -9.33
N VAL A 40 2.04 1.76 -8.35
CA VAL A 40 2.67 2.29 -7.14
C VAL A 40 4.11 1.83 -7.10
N GLN A 41 5.01 2.77 -6.83
CA GLN A 41 6.43 2.50 -6.62
C GLN A 41 6.69 2.48 -5.12
N LEU A 42 7.30 1.40 -4.65
CA LEU A 42 7.55 1.15 -3.24
C LEU A 42 9.03 0.90 -3.00
N ARG A 43 9.51 1.36 -1.85
CA ARG A 43 10.86 1.11 -1.36
C ARG A 43 10.82 0.38 -0.03
N CYS A 44 11.52 -0.75 0.05
CA CYS A 44 11.72 -1.46 1.30
C CYS A 44 12.60 -0.60 2.23
N PRO A 45 12.17 -0.27 3.47
CA PRO A 45 12.93 0.58 4.38
C PRO A 45 14.18 -0.12 4.93
N VAL A 46 14.27 -1.45 4.85
CA VAL A 46 15.40 -2.23 5.38
C VAL A 46 16.48 -2.45 4.33
N SER A 47 16.10 -2.91 3.13
CA SER A 47 17.05 -3.27 2.08
C SER A 47 17.29 -2.17 1.05
N GLY A 48 16.47 -1.12 1.05
CA GLY A 48 16.47 -0.09 0.01
C GLY A 48 15.93 -0.57 -1.35
N ARG A 49 15.54 -1.85 -1.49
CA ARG A 49 14.99 -2.40 -2.72
C ARG A 49 13.75 -1.63 -3.17
N GLU A 50 13.75 -1.23 -4.44
CA GLU A 50 12.62 -0.58 -5.10
C GLU A 50 11.88 -1.54 -6.02
N VAL A 51 10.56 -1.41 -6.06
CA VAL A 51 9.67 -2.24 -6.86
C VAL A 51 8.52 -1.39 -7.38
N GLU A 52 8.02 -1.72 -8.56
CA GLU A 52 6.83 -1.12 -9.14
C GLU A 52 5.75 -2.17 -9.32
N TRP A 53 4.55 -1.89 -8.80
CA TRP A 53 3.42 -2.81 -8.84
C TRP A 53 2.15 -2.13 -9.31
N ASP A 54 1.24 -2.90 -9.89
CA ASP A 54 -0.13 -2.41 -10.09
C ASP A 54 -0.74 -1.96 -8.77
N ARG A 55 -1.43 -0.82 -8.80
CA ARG A 55 -2.19 -0.33 -7.66
C ARG A 55 -3.16 -1.43 -7.25
N PHE A 56 -2.97 -1.92 -6.04
CA PHE A 56 -3.82 -2.93 -5.43
C PHE A 56 -4.78 -2.23 -4.47
N CYS A 57 -5.95 -2.83 -4.22
CA CYS A 57 -6.93 -2.27 -3.30
C CYS A 57 -7.47 -3.37 -2.39
N TYR A 58 -7.10 -3.32 -1.11
CA TYR A 58 -7.95 -3.61 0.05
C TYR A 58 -7.35 -2.85 1.25
N LEU A 59 -7.95 -1.75 1.68
CA LEU A 59 -7.71 -1.21 3.02
C LEU A 59 -8.58 -2.02 3.99
N SER A 60 -8.00 -2.90 4.80
CA SER A 60 -8.80 -3.68 5.76
C SER A 60 -9.07 -2.89 7.06
N GLU A 61 -8.09 -2.12 7.54
CA GLU A 61 -8.18 -1.33 8.77
C GLU A 61 -7.09 -0.24 8.80
N THR A 62 -7.22 0.75 9.69
CA THR A 62 -6.19 1.75 10.00
C THR A 62 -5.89 1.69 11.49
N ARG A 63 -4.61 1.62 11.88
CA ARG A 63 -4.16 1.51 13.28
C ARG A 63 -2.83 2.21 13.50
N GLU A 64 -2.55 2.61 14.73
CA GLU A 64 -1.23 3.08 15.15
C GLU A 64 -0.34 1.88 15.47
N GLN A 65 0.88 1.86 14.92
CA GLN A 65 1.87 0.82 15.20
C GLN A 65 3.30 1.36 15.02
N GLU A 66 4.27 0.65 15.60
CA GLU A 66 5.68 0.88 15.29
C GLU A 66 5.98 0.57 13.82
N TRP A 67 6.92 1.33 13.26
CA TRP A 67 7.31 1.23 11.87
C TRP A 67 8.79 1.57 11.67
N PRO A 68 9.62 0.64 11.17
CA PRO A 68 9.29 -0.76 10.84
C PRO A 68 9.03 -1.59 12.11
N LEU A 69 8.36 -2.73 11.98
CA LEU A 69 8.30 -3.68 13.08
C LEU A 69 9.70 -4.26 13.36
N PRO A 70 10.13 -4.41 14.62
CA PRO A 70 11.35 -5.13 14.97
C PRO A 70 11.32 -6.57 14.44
N ARG A 71 12.48 -7.14 14.09
CA ARG A 71 12.59 -8.56 13.69
C ARG A 71 12.26 -9.51 14.83
#